data_AF-A0AAV5VU74-F1
#
_entry.id   AF-A0AAV5VU74-F1
#
_cell.length_a   1.000
_cell.length_b   1.000
_cell.length_c   1.000
_cell.angle_alpha   90.00
_cell.angle_beta   90.00
_cell.angle_gamma   90.00
#
_symmetry.space_group_name_H-M   'P 1'
#
loop_
_entity.id
_entity.type
_entity.pdbx_description
1 polymer ?
#
loop_
_entity_poly.entity_id
_entity_poly.type
_entity_poly.pdbx_seq_one_letter_code
_entity_poly.pdbx_strand_id
1 'polypeptide(L)'
;FQVPNCLICGELTRIAHLGIDVCRACAVFYRRAKRGNNFVCRKSSSQCLPGTGLNCKRCRFDNLLQLLARSKAQTEDAAIDIRPQESTAVVPNCKAIEKSDKPLLERLKTHYK
;
A
#
# COMPACT_ATOMS: atom_id res chain seq x y z
N PHE A 1 18.66 13.72 -6.12
CA PHE A 1 17.62 13.03 -5.32
C PHE A 1 17.58 11.57 -5.73
N GLN A 2 18.01 10.66 -4.85
CA GLN A 2 17.94 9.23 -5.12
C GLN A 2 16.55 8.72 -4.75
N VAL A 3 15.88 8.04 -5.69
CA VAL A 3 14.57 7.44 -5.44
C VAL A 3 14.80 6.15 -4.64
N PRO A 4 14.18 5.96 -3.47
CA PRO A 4 14.37 4.75 -2.68
C PRO A 4 13.73 3.53 -3.35
N ASN A 5 14.29 2.36 -3.09
CA ASN A 5 13.75 1.08 -3.54
C ASN A 5 12.86 0.47 -2.47
N CYS A 6 11.86 -0.30 -2.88
CA CYS A 6 11.02 -1.04 -1.96
C CYS A 6 11.84 -2.10 -1.22
N LEU A 7 11.80 -2.06 0.11
CA LEU A 7 12.52 -3.00 0.99
C LEU A 7 12.09 -4.47 0.85
N ILE A 8 10.99 -4.74 0.14
CA ILE A 8 10.43 -6.09 -0.05
C ILE A 8 10.71 -6.65 -1.44
N CYS A 9 10.44 -5.87 -2.49
CA CYS A 9 10.51 -6.35 -3.87
C CYS A 9 11.54 -5.62 -4.72
N GLY A 10 12.27 -4.65 -4.17
CA GLY A 10 13.29 -3.87 -4.88
C GLY A 10 12.75 -2.84 -5.89
N GLU A 11 11.43 -2.76 -6.08
CA GLU A 11 10.80 -1.85 -7.04
C GLU A 11 10.92 -0.38 -6.61
N LEU A 12 11.08 0.52 -7.58
CA LEU A 12 11.21 1.95 -7.31
C LEU A 12 9.99 2.48 -6.53
N THR A 13 10.26 3.20 -5.44
CA THR A 13 9.24 3.72 -4.54
C THR A 13 9.47 5.21 -4.33
N ARG A 14 8.55 6.04 -4.82
CA ARG A 14 8.65 7.51 -4.64
C ARG A 14 8.08 7.99 -3.31
N ILE A 15 7.21 7.20 -2.70
CA ILE A 15 6.43 7.56 -1.51
C ILE A 15 6.40 6.35 -0.58
N ALA A 16 6.66 6.56 0.71
CA ALA A 16 6.52 5.54 1.72
C ALA A 16 5.06 5.13 1.91
N HIS A 17 4.82 3.85 2.17
CA HIS A 17 3.50 3.30 2.48
C HIS A 17 3.58 2.49 3.78
N LEU A 18 2.51 2.47 4.57
CA LEU A 18 2.50 1.79 5.88
C LEU A 18 3.55 2.36 6.88
N GLY A 19 4.06 3.56 6.64
CA GLY A 19 5.12 4.18 7.44
C GLY A 19 6.53 3.67 7.14
N ILE A 20 6.73 2.91 6.06
CA ILE A 20 8.03 2.34 5.66
C ILE A 20 8.23 2.45 4.13
N ASP A 21 9.47 2.29 3.66
CA ASP A 21 9.83 2.32 2.24
C ASP A 21 9.39 1.04 1.49
N VAL A 22 8.08 0.94 1.24
CA VAL A 22 7.48 -0.13 0.47
C VAL A 22 6.62 0.43 -0.66
N CYS A 23 6.67 -0.23 -1.82
CA CYS A 23 5.93 0.22 -3.00
C CYS A 23 4.41 0.04 -2.80
N ARG A 24 3.63 0.75 -3.64
CA ARG A 24 2.16 0.69 -3.63
C ARG A 24 1.63 -0.74 -3.75
N ALA A 25 2.26 -1.56 -4.59
CA ALA A 25 1.84 -2.94 -4.82
C ALA A 25 1.99 -3.80 -3.55
N CYS A 26 3.12 -3.68 -2.85
CA CYS A 26 3.37 -4.37 -1.57
C CYS A 26 2.41 -3.90 -0.47
N ALA A 27 2.11 -2.61 -0.40
CA ALA A 27 1.17 -2.06 0.58
C ALA A 27 -0.28 -2.54 0.35
N VAL A 28 -0.73 -2.61 -0.91
CA VAL A 28 -2.04 -3.19 -1.26
C VAL A 28 -2.06 -4.69 -0.97
N PHE A 29 -0.99 -5.40 -1.33
CA PHE A 29 -0.85 -6.82 -1.04
C PHE A 29 -0.97 -7.09 0.47
N TYR A 30 -0.25 -6.35 1.31
CA TYR A 30 -0.31 -6.47 2.78
C TYR A 30 -1.75 -6.35 3.31
N ARG A 31 -2.47 -5.29 2.90
CA ARG A 31 -3.85 -5.05 3.35
C ARG A 31 -4.80 -6.19 2.96
N ARG A 32 -4.60 -6.81 1.80
CA ARG A 32 -5.37 -7.98 1.35
C ARG A 32 -4.95 -9.25 2.09
N ALA A 33 -3.64 -9.46 2.24
CA ALA A 33 -3.04 -10.61 2.91
C ALA A 33 -3.47 -10.73 4.38
N LYS A 34 -3.51 -9.61 5.10
CA LYS A 34 -3.91 -9.55 6.52
C LYS A 34 -5.33 -10.05 6.79
N ARG A 35 -6.23 -10.00 5.80
CA ARG A 35 -7.65 -10.39 5.95
C ARG A 35 -7.91 -11.91 5.93
N GLY A 36 -6.87 -12.73 5.80
CA GLY A 36 -6.99 -14.19 5.93
C GLY A 36 -6.66 -14.95 4.64
N ASN A 37 -5.39 -14.99 4.27
CA ASN A 37 -4.91 -15.81 3.16
C ASN A 37 -3.89 -16.84 3.63
N ASN A 38 -4.12 -18.12 3.32
CA ASN A 38 -3.17 -19.20 3.58
C ASN A 38 -2.18 -19.31 2.40
N PHE A 39 -1.07 -18.56 2.48
CA PHE A 39 -0.02 -18.67 1.47
C PHE A 39 0.94 -19.82 1.80
N VAL A 40 1.26 -20.64 0.79
CA VAL A 40 2.27 -21.70 0.87
C VAL A 40 3.54 -21.25 0.14
N CYS A 41 4.71 -21.50 0.74
CA CYS A 41 5.99 -21.26 0.09
C CYS A 41 6.36 -22.45 -0.81
N ARG A 42 6.60 -22.19 -2.11
CA ARG A 42 6.98 -23.25 -3.07
C ARG A 42 8.39 -23.81 -2.84
N LYS A 43 9.28 -23.02 -2.25
CA LYS A 43 10.68 -23.41 -2.01
C LYS A 43 10.87 -24.24 -0.72
N SER A 44 9.78 -24.55 -0.01
CA SER A 44 9.68 -25.21 1.31
C SER A 44 10.51 -24.62 2.46
N SER A 45 11.53 -23.79 2.18
CA SER A 45 12.39 -23.16 3.17
C SER A 45 11.72 -22.01 3.92
N SER A 46 10.59 -21.47 3.42
CA SER A 46 9.91 -20.27 3.95
C SER A 46 10.79 -19.01 4.11
N GLN A 47 12.00 -19.01 3.54
CA GLN A 47 13.02 -17.97 3.70
C GLN A 47 13.44 -17.38 2.34
N CYS A 48 12.47 -17.03 1.49
CA CYS A 48 12.82 -16.31 0.26
C CYS A 48 13.30 -14.90 0.62
N LEU A 49 14.48 -14.54 0.13
CA LEU A 49 15.09 -13.24 0.36
C LEU A 49 14.25 -12.12 -0.26
N PRO A 50 14.08 -10.98 0.45
CA PRO A 50 13.49 -9.78 -0.13
C PRO A 50 14.41 -9.19 -1.21
N GLY A 51 13.81 -8.55 -2.21
CA GLY A 51 14.53 -7.96 -3.33
C GLY A 51 13.84 -8.19 -4.67
N THR A 52 14.54 -7.81 -5.74
CA THR A 52 14.05 -7.94 -7.12
C THR A 52 13.73 -9.40 -7.43
N GLY A 53 12.48 -9.67 -7.85
CA GLY A 53 12.05 -11.03 -8.21
C GLY A 53 11.44 -11.86 -7.07
N LEU A 54 11.18 -11.29 -5.89
CA LEU A 54 10.44 -11.99 -4.83
C LEU A 54 9.00 -12.30 -5.27
N ASN A 55 8.75 -13.52 -5.75
CA ASN A 55 7.44 -13.97 -6.22
C ASN A 55 6.65 -14.83 -5.21
N CYS A 56 7.29 -15.25 -4.12
CA CYS A 56 6.64 -16.06 -3.10
C CYS A 56 5.68 -15.22 -2.25
N LYS A 57 4.36 -15.43 -2.39
CA LYS A 57 3.34 -14.69 -1.62
C LYS A 57 3.51 -14.87 -0.11
N ARG A 58 3.86 -16.09 0.34
CA ARG A 58 4.09 -16.39 1.76
C ARG A 58 5.23 -15.57 2.31
N CYS A 59 6.43 -15.72 1.75
CA CYS A 59 7.60 -14.98 2.21
C CYS A 59 7.45 -13.46 1.99
N ARG A 60 6.74 -13.00 0.95
CA ARG A 60 6.42 -11.58 0.78
C ARG A 60 5.62 -11.04 1.96
N PHE A 61 4.62 -11.79 2.44
CA PHE A 61 3.84 -11.39 3.60
C PHE A 61 4.64 -11.47 4.90
N ASP A 62 5.42 -12.53 5.09
CA ASP A 62 6.24 -12.72 6.29
C ASP A 62 7.31 -11.62 6.42
N ASN A 63 8.00 -11.27 5.33
CA ASN A 63 8.96 -10.15 5.31
C ASN A 63 8.28 -8.81 5.62
N LEU A 64 7.06 -8.57 5.10
CA LEU A 64 6.28 -7.37 5.41
C LEU A 64 5.92 -7.29 6.90
N LEU A 65 5.48 -8.40 7.49
CA LEU A 65 5.19 -8.47 8.93
C LEU A 65 6.45 -8.20 9.77
N GLN A 66 7.57 -8.80 9.39
CA GLN A 66 8.84 -8.61 10.09
C GLN A 66 9.32 -7.15 10.03
N LEU A 67 9.24 -6.50 8.87
CA LEU A 67 9.60 -5.08 8.73
C LEU A 67 8.68 -4.18 9.56
N LEU A 68 7.37 -4.41 9.53
CA LEU A 68 6.41 -3.62 10.29
C LEU A 68 6.55 -3.81 11.81
N ALA A 69 6.92 -5.02 12.25
CA ALA A 69 7.19 -5.27 13.66
C ALA A 69 8.44 -4.50 14.11
N ARG A 70 9.51 -4.51 13.30
CA ARG A 70 10.74 -3.75 13.57
C ARG A 70 10.48 -2.24 13.64
N SER A 71 9.65 -1.70 12.74
CA SER A 71 9.33 -0.26 12.75
C SER A 71 8.45 0.15 13.92
N LYS A 72 7.61 -0.74 14.45
CA LYS A 72 6.77 -0.48 15.63
C LYS A 72 7.56 -0.51 16.94
N ALA A 73 8.53 -1.40 17.06
CA ALA A 73 9.38 -1.51 18.26
C ALA A 73 10.14 -0.20 18.58
N GLN A 74 10.26 0.71 17.61
CA GLN A 74 10.90 2.01 17.78
C GLN A 74 9.95 3.12 18.24
N THR A 75 8.65 2.82 18.46
CA THR A 75 7.62 3.82 18.79
C THR A 75 7.08 3.74 20.22
N GLU A 76 7.50 2.75 21.01
CA GLU A 76 6.99 2.56 22.38
C GLU A 76 7.64 3.51 23.40
N ASP A 77 8.72 4.21 23.04
CA ASP A 77 9.38 5.24 23.87
C ASP A 77 9.08 6.70 23.42
N ALA A 78 8.15 6.91 22.50
CA ALA A 78 7.74 8.25 22.06
C ALA A 78 6.21 8.38 22.04
N ALA A 79 5.61 8.37 23.23
CA ALA A 79 4.26 8.88 23.44
C ALA A 79 4.23 10.38 23.11
N ILE A 80 4.04 10.72 21.84
CA ILE A 80 3.61 12.05 21.44
C ILE A 80 2.10 12.07 21.58
N ASP A 81 1.63 12.79 22.61
CA ASP A 81 0.24 13.20 22.78
C ASP A 81 -0.21 14.04 21.58
N ILE A 82 -0.80 13.39 20.57
CA ILE A 82 -1.51 14.09 19.51
C ILE A 82 -2.92 14.36 20.01
N ARG A 83 -3.06 15.44 20.79
CA ARG A 83 -4.32 16.15 20.97
C ARG A 83 -4.91 16.47 19.59
N PRO A 84 -6.22 16.25 19.33
CA PRO A 84 -6.83 16.60 18.05
C PRO A 84 -6.70 18.10 17.79
N GLN A 85 -5.81 18.48 16.87
CA GLN A 85 -5.78 19.82 16.30
C GLN A 85 -6.74 19.79 15.11
N GLU A 86 -7.88 20.41 15.31
CA GLU A 86 -8.91 20.69 14.33
C GLU A 86 -8.32 21.58 13.23
N SER A 87 -7.75 20.96 12.18
CA SER A 87 -7.24 21.70 11.04
C SER A 87 -8.39 22.02 10.09
N THR A 88 -8.77 23.29 10.04
CA THR A 88 -9.65 23.90 9.04
C THR A 88 -8.97 23.91 7.67
N ALA A 89 -8.76 22.73 7.07
CA ALA A 89 -8.48 22.63 5.66
C ALA A 89 -9.82 22.74 4.92
N VAL A 90 -10.10 23.92 4.38
CA VAL A 90 -11.17 24.11 3.40
C VAL A 90 -10.84 23.23 2.19
N VAL A 91 -11.49 22.07 2.12
CA VAL A 91 -11.54 21.24 0.92
C VAL A 91 -12.19 22.08 -0.18
N PRO A 92 -11.56 22.28 -1.35
CA PRO A 92 -12.29 22.72 -2.51
C PRO A 92 -13.39 21.71 -2.78
N ASN A 93 -14.62 22.18 -2.69
CA ASN A 93 -15.84 21.43 -2.97
C ASN A 93 -15.72 20.72 -4.32
N CYS A 94 -15.44 19.42 -4.31
CA CYS A 94 -15.64 18.56 -5.47
C CYS A 94 -17.15 18.44 -5.67
N LYS A 95 -17.72 19.35 -6.47
CA LYS A 95 -19.14 19.33 -6.82
C LYS A 95 -19.52 17.91 -7.24
N ALA A 96 -20.58 17.40 -6.61
CA ALA A 96 -21.22 16.16 -7.01
C ALA A 96 -21.50 16.21 -8.51
N ILE A 97 -20.95 15.27 -9.27
CA ILE A 97 -21.38 15.06 -10.65
C ILE A 97 -22.80 14.50 -10.54
N GLU A 98 -23.78 15.29 -10.98
CA GLU A 98 -25.16 14.83 -11.12
C GLU A 98 -25.15 13.53 -11.93
N LYS A 99 -25.70 12.48 -11.34
CA LYS A 99 -25.79 11.18 -11.98
C LYS A 99 -26.75 11.34 -13.16
N SER A 100 -26.20 11.43 -14.36
CA SER A 100 -26.98 11.28 -15.58
C SER A 100 -27.56 9.86 -15.61
N ASP A 101 -28.88 9.74 -15.71
CA ASP A 101 -29.63 8.47 -15.75
C ASP A 101 -29.35 7.62 -17.00
N LYS A 102 -28.51 8.09 -17.91
CA LYS A 102 -28.19 7.37 -19.15
C LYS A 102 -27.09 6.33 -18.91
N PRO A 103 -27.23 5.12 -19.47
CA PRO A 103 -26.21 4.08 -19.35
C PRO A 103 -24.88 4.56 -19.92
N LEU A 104 -23.77 4.16 -19.26
CA LEU A 104 -22.40 4.57 -19.58
C LEU A 104 -22.06 4.44 -21.08
N LEU A 105 -22.58 3.38 -21.71
CA LEU A 105 -22.41 3.07 -23.13
C LEU A 105 -22.94 4.14 -24.07
N GLU A 106 -24.03 4.82 -23.72
CA GLU A 106 -24.65 5.85 -24.56
C GLU A 106 -23.88 7.18 -24.50
N ARG A 107 -23.31 7.49 -23.34
CA ARG A 107 -22.47 8.68 -23.11
C ARG A 107 -21.14 8.62 -23.86
N LEU A 108 -20.61 7.41 -24.10
CA LEU A 108 -19.34 7.23 -24.79
C LEU A 108 -19.48 7.32 -26.33
N LYS A 109 -20.68 7.09 -26.87
CA LYS A 109 -20.94 7.14 -28.32
C LYS A 109 -20.80 8.54 -28.91
N THR A 110 -21.03 9.60 -28.14
CA THR A 110 -20.94 10.99 -28.63
C THR A 110 -19.51 11.45 -28.86
N HIS A 111 -18.52 10.74 -28.32
CA HIS A 111 -17.11 11.10 -28.39
C HIS A 111 -16.28 10.25 -29.33
N TYR A 112 -16.85 9.19 -29.89
CA TYR A 112 -16.23 8.38 -30.93
C TYR A 112 -16.99 8.63 -32.24
N LYS A 113 -16.37 9.36 -33.16
CA LYS A 113 -16.76 9.42 -34.58
C LYS A 113 -16.03 8.33 -35.34
#